data_AF-A0A7S4U8N3-F1
#
_entry.id   AF-A0A7S4U8N3-F1
#
_cell.length_a   1.000
_cell.length_b   1.000
_cell.length_c   1.000
_cell.angle_alpha   90.00
_cell.angle_beta   90.00
_cell.angle_gamma   90.00
#
_symmetry.space_group_name_H-M   'P 1'
#
loop_
_entity.id
_entity.type
_entity.pdbx_description
1 polymer ?
#
loop_
_entity_poly.entity_id
_entity_poly.type
_entity_poly.pdbx_seq_one_letter_code
_entity_poly.pdbx_strand_id
1 'polypeptide(L)'
;MKPCNLAKLKKKAELGLDLKLTKAHLPKFPQMEEELNRWIRDVAAANPHLRPPVTMASLQERAIQMAVMKGVQGEFKASNSWFSNFVKRYGLEKYGFQTEETSSMKGEALTQTRSR
;
A
#
# COMPACT_ATOMS: atom_id res chain seq x y z
N MET A 1 4.69 27.90 -21.88
CA MET A 1 5.66 27.28 -20.94
C MET A 1 4.93 26.21 -20.13
N LYS A 2 5.38 24.94 -20.18
CA LYS A 2 4.72 23.82 -19.48
C LYS A 2 5.22 23.81 -18.03
N PRO A 3 4.36 23.95 -16.99
CA PRO A 3 4.80 23.91 -15.62
C PRO A 3 5.37 22.51 -15.31
N CYS A 4 6.67 22.50 -15.01
CA CYS A 4 7.44 21.30 -14.76
C CYS A 4 6.90 20.58 -13.52
N ASN A 5 6.65 19.28 -13.66
CA ASN A 5 6.05 18.38 -12.68
C ASN A 5 6.94 18.12 -11.44
N LEU A 6 7.89 19.02 -11.14
CA LEU A 6 8.91 18.87 -10.09
C LEU A 6 8.35 19.14 -8.68
N ALA A 7 7.42 20.08 -8.53
CA ALA A 7 6.79 20.36 -7.23
C ALA A 7 5.97 19.17 -6.70
N LYS A 8 5.34 18.40 -7.61
CA LYS A 8 4.62 17.17 -7.26
C LYS A 8 5.56 16.03 -6.88
N LEU A 9 6.85 16.08 -7.22
CA LEU A 9 7.85 15.07 -6.85
C LEU A 9 8.46 15.33 -5.47
N LYS A 10 8.65 16.58 -5.07
CA LYS A 10 9.14 16.91 -3.71
C LYS A 10 8.19 16.45 -2.61
N LYS A 11 6.87 16.62 -2.80
CA LYS A 11 5.86 16.04 -1.89
C LYS A 11 5.88 14.49 -1.84
N LYS A 12 6.44 13.79 -2.85
CA LYS A 12 6.48 12.31 -2.87
C LYS A 12 7.49 11.71 -1.90
N ALA A 13 8.62 12.39 -1.66
CA ALA A 13 9.62 11.94 -0.69
C ALA A 13 9.09 12.10 0.75
N GLU A 14 8.30 13.13 1.01
CA GLU A 14 7.67 13.36 2.33
C GLU A 14 6.59 12.31 2.66
N LEU A 15 5.99 11.67 1.65
CA LEU A 15 4.94 10.66 1.82
C LEU A 15 5.46 9.22 1.93
N GLY A 16 6.77 8.99 1.74
CA GLY A 16 7.40 7.67 1.86
C GLY A 16 6.88 6.63 0.86
N LEU A 17 6.40 7.08 -0.30
CA LEU A 17 5.97 6.20 -1.40
C LEU A 17 7.19 5.74 -2.21
N ASP A 18 7.27 4.46 -2.56
CA ASP A 18 8.40 3.91 -3.32
C ASP A 18 8.53 4.62 -4.68
N LEU A 19 9.71 5.20 -4.94
CA LEU A 19 9.98 6.05 -6.11
C LEU A 19 9.83 5.30 -7.45
N LYS A 20 9.70 3.97 -7.46
CA LYS A 20 9.47 3.18 -8.69
C LYS A 20 8.05 3.27 -9.22
N LEU A 21 7.13 3.95 -8.52
CA LEU A 21 5.81 4.27 -9.03
C LEU A 21 5.88 5.31 -10.17
N THR A 22 5.95 4.82 -11.41
CA THR A 22 5.72 5.63 -12.62
C THR A 22 4.32 6.27 -12.57
N LYS A 23 4.06 7.29 -13.40
CA LYS A 23 2.76 8.02 -13.48
C LYS A 23 1.52 7.10 -13.58
N ALA A 24 1.69 5.85 -14.02
CA ALA A 24 0.64 4.83 -14.14
C ALA A 24 0.19 4.23 -12.81
N HIS A 25 0.99 4.34 -11.74
CA HIS A 25 0.70 3.73 -10.44
C HIS A 25 0.22 4.73 -9.37
N LEU A 26 -0.09 5.98 -9.73
CA LEU A 26 -0.67 6.89 -8.74
C LEU A 26 -1.97 6.29 -8.20
N PRO A 27 -2.17 6.31 -6.87
CA PRO A 27 -3.43 5.85 -6.29
C PRO A 27 -4.58 6.68 -6.85
N LYS A 28 -5.66 6.01 -7.26
CA LYS A 28 -6.87 6.67 -7.78
C LYS A 28 -7.47 7.61 -6.73
N PHE A 29 -7.25 7.31 -5.44
CA PHE A 29 -7.74 8.06 -4.30
C PHE A 29 -6.59 8.38 -3.32
N PRO A 30 -5.68 9.31 -3.65
CA PRO A 30 -4.46 9.55 -2.87
C PRO A 30 -4.74 9.95 -1.43
N GLN A 31 -5.64 10.91 -1.21
CA GLN A 31 -5.95 11.41 0.13
C GLN A 31 -6.52 10.32 1.05
N MET A 32 -7.35 9.42 0.50
CA MET A 32 -7.92 8.30 1.26
C MET A 32 -6.86 7.27 1.61
N GLU A 33 -6.03 6.88 0.62
CA GLU A 33 -4.98 5.91 0.84
C GLU A 33 -3.91 6.42 1.82
N GLU A 34 -3.60 7.72 1.80
CA GLU A 34 -2.71 8.36 2.76
C GLU A 34 -3.26 8.30 4.19
N GLU A 35 -4.55 8.57 4.38
CA GLU A 35 -5.22 8.53 5.68
C GLU A 35 -5.30 7.09 6.22
N LEU A 36 -5.62 6.11 5.36
CA LEU A 36 -5.58 4.68 5.69
C LEU A 36 -4.17 4.23 6.09
N ASN A 37 -3.16 4.57 5.31
CA ASN A 37 -1.78 4.21 5.61
C ASN A 37 -1.32 4.85 6.93
N ARG A 38 -1.70 6.10 7.22
CA ARG A 38 -1.43 6.72 8.52
C ARG A 38 -2.06 5.94 9.66
N TRP A 39 -3.35 5.64 9.55
CA TRP A 39 -4.09 4.86 10.54
C TRP A 39 -3.44 3.48 10.79
N ILE A 40 -3.05 2.76 9.73
CA ILE A 40 -2.37 1.47 9.88
C ILE A 40 -1.04 1.62 10.63
N ARG A 41 -0.27 2.69 10.35
CA ARG A 41 0.99 2.98 11.06
C ARG A 41 0.76 3.28 12.52
N ASP A 42 -0.27 4.05 12.85
CA ASP A 42 -0.64 4.35 14.24
C ASP A 42 -1.05 3.08 14.99
N VAL A 43 -1.89 2.22 14.37
CA VAL A 43 -2.29 0.94 14.98
C VAL A 43 -1.09 0.00 15.13
N ALA A 44 -0.19 -0.04 14.14
CA ALA A 44 1.03 -0.85 14.20
C ALA A 44 2.00 -0.35 15.29
N ALA A 45 2.10 0.97 15.48
CA ALA A 45 2.91 1.56 16.53
C ALA A 45 2.33 1.29 17.93
N ALA A 46 1.00 1.33 18.06
CA ALA A 46 0.31 0.99 19.30
C ALA A 46 0.34 -0.52 19.62
N ASN A 47 0.41 -1.37 18.59
CA ASN A 47 0.38 -2.83 18.72
C ASN A 47 1.56 -3.49 18.00
N PRO A 48 2.81 -3.29 18.46
CA PRO A 48 4.00 -3.78 17.75
C PRO A 48 4.08 -5.32 17.66
N HIS A 49 3.33 -6.01 18.52
CA HIS A 49 3.24 -7.48 18.56
C HIS A 49 2.24 -8.06 17.56
N LEU A 50 1.32 -7.26 17.02
CA LEU A 50 0.30 -7.72 16.06
C LEU A 50 0.80 -7.54 14.62
N ARG A 51 0.86 -8.64 13.87
CA ARG A 51 1.20 -8.65 12.44
C ARG A 51 0.31 -9.64 11.68
N PRO A 52 -0.67 -9.17 10.86
CA PRO A 52 -0.98 -7.76 10.58
C PRO A 52 -1.59 -7.00 11.76
N PRO A 53 -1.38 -5.68 11.86
CA PRO A 53 -1.91 -4.85 12.94
C PRO A 53 -3.43 -4.67 12.87
N VAL A 54 -4.01 -4.84 11.68
CA VAL A 54 -5.46 -4.89 11.43
C VAL A 54 -5.77 -5.99 10.42
N THR A 55 -6.98 -6.55 10.49
CA THR A 55 -7.43 -7.53 9.50
C THR A 55 -7.73 -6.86 8.15
N MET A 56 -7.72 -7.63 7.06
CA MET A 56 -8.13 -7.14 5.75
C MET A 56 -9.57 -6.59 5.77
N ALA A 57 -10.48 -7.28 6.46
CA ALA A 57 -11.88 -6.86 6.57
C ALA A 57 -12.01 -5.50 7.28
N SER A 58 -11.32 -5.30 8.40
CA SER A 58 -11.31 -4.02 9.12
C SER A 58 -10.74 -2.89 8.27
N LEU A 59 -9.71 -3.17 7.47
CA LEU A 59 -9.12 -2.20 6.56
C LEU A 59 -10.07 -1.84 5.41
N GLN A 60 -10.72 -2.82 4.79
CA GLN A 60 -11.73 -2.59 3.76
C GLN A 60 -12.92 -1.80 4.29
N GLU A 61 -13.42 -2.14 5.47
CA GLU A 61 -14.51 -1.40 6.14
C GLU A 61 -14.10 0.06 6.37
N ARG A 62 -12.90 0.29 6.90
CA ARG A 62 -12.38 1.65 7.11
C ARG A 62 -12.26 2.42 5.80
N ALA A 63 -11.83 1.76 4.73
CA ALA A 63 -11.71 2.37 3.41
C ALA A 63 -13.08 2.75 2.82
N ILE A 64 -14.10 1.91 3.01
CA ILE A 64 -15.48 2.20 2.61
C ILE A 64 -16.02 3.39 3.39
N GLN A 65 -15.80 3.46 4.71
CA GLN A 65 -16.21 4.62 5.52
C GLN A 65 -15.60 5.92 5.00
N MET A 66 -14.29 5.92 4.69
CA MET A 66 -13.63 7.07 4.11
C MET A 66 -14.18 7.42 2.71
N ALA A 67 -14.53 6.42 1.90
CA ALA A 67 -15.17 6.64 0.60
C ALA A 67 -16.53 7.33 0.72
N VAL A 68 -17.34 6.94 1.72
CA VAL A 68 -18.62 7.60 2.03
C VAL A 68 -18.38 9.05 2.45
N MET A 69 -17.46 9.30 3.39
CA MET A 69 -17.14 10.65 3.87
C MET A 69 -16.62 11.58 2.77
N LYS A 70 -15.87 11.04 1.80
CA LYS A 70 -15.34 11.80 0.65
C LYS A 70 -16.30 11.87 -0.54
N GLY A 71 -17.48 11.24 -0.45
CA GLY A 71 -18.49 11.26 -1.52
C GLY A 71 -18.16 10.39 -2.74
N VAL A 72 -17.25 9.42 -2.62
CA VAL A 72 -16.77 8.56 -3.73
C VAL A 72 -17.25 7.11 -3.64
N GLN A 73 -18.24 6.83 -2.78
CA GLN A 73 -18.78 5.49 -2.55
C GLN A 73 -19.26 4.75 -3.81
N GLY A 74 -19.68 5.48 -4.86
CA GLY A 74 -20.10 4.88 -6.14
C GLY A 74 -18.92 4.39 -7.00
N GLU A 75 -17.72 4.92 -6.77
CA GLU A 75 -16.52 4.64 -7.57
C GLU A 75 -15.50 3.75 -6.85
N PHE A 76 -15.54 3.73 -5.52
CA PHE A 76 -14.61 2.98 -4.70
C PHE A 76 -15.22 1.67 -4.23
N LYS A 77 -14.68 0.53 -4.69
CA LYS A 77 -15.21 -0.81 -4.41
C LYS A 77 -14.36 -1.67 -3.48
N ALA A 78 -13.43 -1.08 -2.70
CA ALA A 78 -12.57 -1.75 -1.71
C ALA A 78 -12.07 -3.16 -2.13
N SER A 79 -11.84 -3.37 -3.42
CA SER A 79 -11.73 -4.73 -3.98
C SER A 79 -10.40 -5.37 -3.63
N ASN A 80 -10.30 -6.69 -3.69
CA ASN A 80 -9.05 -7.41 -3.42
C ASN A 80 -7.89 -6.89 -4.29
N SER A 81 -8.13 -6.59 -5.56
CA SER A 81 -7.11 -5.99 -6.45
C SER A 81 -6.67 -4.59 -6.00
N TRP A 82 -7.60 -3.77 -5.49
CA TRP A 82 -7.24 -2.47 -4.93
C TRP A 82 -6.38 -2.64 -3.67
N PHE A 83 -6.79 -3.55 -2.78
CA PHE A 83 -6.07 -3.87 -1.55
C PHE A 83 -4.66 -4.37 -1.83
N SER A 84 -4.49 -5.34 -2.74
CA SER A 84 -3.18 -5.88 -3.11
C SER A 84 -2.26 -4.78 -3.67
N ASN A 85 -2.79 -3.88 -4.48
CA ASN A 85 -2.03 -2.72 -4.97
C ASN A 85 -1.71 -1.74 -3.84
N PHE A 86 -2.65 -1.46 -2.94
CA PHE A 86 -2.44 -0.59 -1.79
C PHE A 86 -1.32 -1.10 -0.87
N VAL A 87 -1.35 -2.39 -0.52
CA VAL A 87 -0.30 -3.02 0.30
C VAL A 87 1.08 -2.87 -0.34
N LYS A 88 1.20 -3.11 -1.64
CA LYS A 88 2.46 -2.94 -2.38
C LYS A 88 2.91 -1.48 -2.46
N ARG A 89 2.00 -0.56 -2.79
CA ARG A 89 2.30 0.88 -2.94
C ARG A 89 2.88 1.50 -1.66
N TYR A 90 2.36 1.09 -0.50
CA TYR A 90 2.76 1.63 0.81
C TYR A 90 3.74 0.71 1.56
N GLY A 91 4.17 -0.40 0.93
CA GLY A 91 5.10 -1.36 1.53
C GLY A 91 4.58 -1.94 2.84
N LEU A 92 3.28 -2.28 2.90
CA LEU A 92 2.63 -2.76 4.12
C LEU A 92 2.96 -4.23 4.44
N GLU A 93 3.62 -4.95 3.52
CA GLU A 93 4.12 -6.32 3.75
C GLU A 93 5.00 -6.42 5.00
N LYS A 94 5.75 -5.35 5.33
CA LYS A 94 6.57 -5.29 6.55
C LYS A 94 5.75 -5.36 7.85
N TYR A 95 4.46 -5.00 7.78
CA TYR A 95 3.52 -5.10 8.89
C TYR A 95 2.80 -6.46 8.93
N GLY A 96 3.05 -7.38 7.98
CA GLY A 96 2.45 -8.71 7.95
C GLY A 96 1.23 -8.85 7.04
N PHE A 97 0.93 -7.86 6.20
CA PHE A 97 -0.09 -8.00 5.16
C PHE A 97 0.41 -8.91 4.04
N GLN A 98 -0.36 -9.95 3.71
CA GLN A 98 -0.07 -10.86 2.59
C GLN A 98 -0.94 -10.48 1.39
N THR A 99 -0.33 -10.50 0.20
CA THR A 99 -1.06 -10.40 -1.06
C THR A 99 -0.82 -11.65 -1.89
N GLU A 100 -1.82 -12.05 -2.65
CA GLU A 100 -1.85 -13.30 -3.42
C GLU A 100 -0.66 -13.40 -4.41
N GLU A 101 -0.18 -12.25 -4.88
CA GLU A 101 0.93 -12.16 -5.84
C GLU A 101 2.32 -12.33 -5.17
N THR A 102 2.45 -11.97 -3.89
CA THR A 102 3.73 -12.07 -3.16
C THR A 102 4.09 -13.50 -2.76
N SER A 103 3.13 -14.43 -2.84
CA SER A 103 3.39 -15.87 -2.65
C SER A 103 4.18 -16.51 -3.80
N SER A 104 4.37 -15.82 -4.94
CA SER A 104 4.97 -16.41 -6.14
C SER A 104 6.47 -16.14 -6.34
N MET A 105 7.17 -15.41 -5.45
CA MET A 105 8.60 -15.07 -5.64
C MET A 105 9.52 -15.45 -4.47
N LYS A 106 9.09 -16.36 -3.57
CA LYS A 106 9.95 -16.84 -2.48
C LYS A 106 10.24 -18.34 -2.60
N GLY A 107 10.81 -18.72 -3.74
CA GLY A 107 11.23 -20.10 -3.96
C GLY A 107 12.14 -20.21 -5.17
N GLU A 108 13.36 -19.69 -5.09
CA GLU A 108 14.53 -20.21 -5.83
C GLU A 108 15.77 -19.37 -5.48
N ALA A 109 16.51 -19.82 -4.47
CA ALA A 109 17.93 -19.48 -4.32
C ALA A 109 18.59 -20.46 -3.33
N LEU A 110 18.53 -21.77 -3.61
CA LEU A 110 19.49 -22.69 -2.99
C LEU A 110 19.73 -23.92 -3.86
N THR A 111 20.40 -23.75 -4.99
CA THR A 111 21.17 -24.84 -5.57
C THR A 111 22.52 -24.36 -6.08
N GLN A 112 23.54 -25.00 -5.50
CA GLN A 112 24.72 -25.48 -6.22
C GLN A 112 25.82 -24.46 -6.53
N THR A 113 26.82 -24.44 -5.66
CA THR A 113 28.22 -24.52 -6.09
C THR A 113 29.05 -25.15 -4.98
N ARG A 114 29.63 -26.31 -5.24
CA ARG A 114 31.10 -26.48 -5.29
C ARG A 114 31.45 -27.95 -5.46
N SER A 115 31.81 -28.28 -6.69
CA SER A 115 32.49 -29.51 -7.09
C SER A 115 33.75 -29.75 -6.26
N ARG A 116 34.04 -31.02 -5.98
CA ARG A 116 35.40 -31.52 -5.81
C ARG A 116 35.51 -32.91 -6.39
#